data_AF-A0A2S6STV5-F1
#
_entry.id   AF-A0A2S6STV5-F1
#
_cell.length_a   1.000
_cell.length_b   1.000
_cell.length_c   1.000
_cell.angle_alpha   90.00
_cell.angle_beta   90.00
_cell.angle_gamma   90.00
#
_symmetry.space_group_name_H-M   'P 1'
#
loop_
_entity.id
_entity.type
_entity.pdbx_description
1 polymer ?
#
loop_
_entity_poly.entity_id
_entity_poly.type
_entity_poly.pdbx_seq_one_letter_code
_entity_poly.pdbx_strand_id
1 'polypeptide(L)'
;MNKGFSLIELLVVVAIIGILAAVGIVAYSGYTESARINTTKANYNLIYKTMVFEINKCEIDSSGGLLSLNGNNLLNCSDIITSKNNYGKVTSAMSTYFRSIIKNAYNSSIPSTFPGRYQGNCVASGSQPKGYDGLNEQGVHHVAMGWVGKKITFYIDTCVESSGKAMSKIFEINL
;
A
#
# COMPACT_ATOMS: atom_id res chain seq x y z
N MET A 1 14.07 -12.28 -59.27
CA MET A 1 14.48 -10.89 -58.94
C MET A 1 13.80 -10.51 -57.64
N ASN A 2 14.53 -10.51 -56.53
CA ASN A 2 14.00 -10.05 -55.25
C ASN A 2 13.98 -8.52 -55.28
N LYS A 3 12.78 -7.92 -55.17
CA LYS A 3 12.65 -6.47 -54.98
C LYS A 3 13.25 -6.12 -53.61
N GLY A 4 14.44 -5.53 -53.61
CA GLY A 4 15.07 -5.01 -52.41
C GLY A 4 14.34 -3.76 -51.94
N PHE A 5 14.25 -3.58 -50.62
CA PHE A 5 13.71 -2.38 -49.98
C PHE A 5 14.61 -1.18 -50.30
N SER A 6 14.03 -0.01 -50.59
CA SER A 6 14.80 1.20 -50.87
C SER A 6 15.29 1.87 -49.59
N LEU A 7 16.47 2.48 -49.62
CA LEU A 7 17.04 3.24 -48.49
C LEU A 7 16.13 4.40 -48.07
N ILE A 8 15.44 5.04 -49.03
CA ILE A 8 14.51 6.14 -48.72
C ILE A 8 13.26 5.64 -47.97
N GLU A 9 12.78 4.44 -48.32
CA GLU A 9 11.63 3.83 -47.66
C GLU A 9 11.97 3.50 -46.21
N LEU A 10 13.18 2.99 -45.97
CA LEU A 10 13.64 2.72 -44.62
C LEU A 10 13.85 3.99 -43.79
N LEU A 11 14.35 5.06 -44.40
CA LEU A 11 14.58 6.34 -43.71
C LEU A 11 13.27 6.99 -43.25
N VAL A 12 12.24 7.00 -44.10
CA VAL A 12 10.92 7.52 -43.73
C VAL A 12 10.29 6.70 -42.60
N VAL A 13 10.41 5.38 -42.63
CA VAL A 13 9.88 4.51 -41.57
C VAL A 13 10.57 4.80 -40.23
N VAL A 14 11.90 4.94 -40.21
CA VAL A 14 12.64 5.28 -38.99
C VAL A 14 12.23 6.66 -38.45
N ALA A 15 12.04 7.64 -39.33
CA ALA A 15 11.58 8.97 -38.93
C ALA A 15 10.19 8.94 -38.27
N ILE A 16 9.24 8.19 -38.84
CA ILE A 16 7.89 8.04 -38.28
C ILE A 16 7.93 7.31 -36.93
N ILE A 17 8.68 6.21 -36.82
CA ILE A 17 8.83 5.46 -35.56
C ILE A 17 9.44 6.34 -34.47
N GLY A 18 10.42 7.20 -34.81
CA GLY A 18 11.03 8.14 -33.87
C GLY A 18 10.02 9.10 -33.22
N ILE A 19 9.12 9.69 -34.03
CA ILE A 19 8.08 10.59 -33.53
C ILE A 19 7.06 9.83 -32.66
N LEU A 20 6.60 8.66 -33.11
CA LEU A 20 5.64 7.83 -32.36
C LEU A 20 6.21 7.36 -31.03
N ALA A 21 7.49 7.00 -30.99
CA ALA A 21 8.16 6.60 -29.76
C ALA A 21 8.22 7.74 -28.74
N ALA A 22 8.57 8.96 -29.17
CA ALA A 22 8.65 10.11 -28.28
C ALA A 22 7.29 10.45 -27.62
N VAL A 23 6.21 10.48 -28.40
CA VAL A 23 4.85 10.73 -27.88
C VAL A 23 4.39 9.57 -26.99
N GLY A 24 4.67 8.33 -27.40
CA GLY A 24 4.29 7.12 -26.68
C GLY A 24 4.90 7.04 -25.28
N ILE A 25 6.17 7.44 -25.11
CA ILE A 25 6.86 7.41 -23.80
C ILE A 25 6.21 8.36 -22.79
N VAL A 26 5.89 9.60 -23.19
CA VAL A 26 5.29 10.60 -22.30
C VAL A 26 3.89 10.15 -21.86
N ALA A 27 3.08 9.68 -22.79
CA ALA A 27 1.75 9.17 -22.49
C ALA A 27 1.82 7.94 -21.56
N TYR A 28 2.68 6.98 -21.87
CA TYR A 28 2.85 5.76 -21.08
C TYR A 28 3.29 6.06 -19.64
N SER A 29 4.22 7.00 -19.45
CA SER A 29 4.64 7.45 -18.11
C SER A 29 3.46 8.00 -17.30
N GLY A 30 2.62 8.86 -17.89
CA GLY A 30 1.43 9.40 -17.20
C GLY A 30 0.37 8.33 -16.86
N TYR A 31 0.14 7.37 -17.76
CA TYR A 31 -0.79 6.26 -17.51
C TYR A 31 -0.30 5.34 -16.40
N THR A 32 0.98 4.97 -16.41
CA THR A 32 1.57 4.12 -15.37
C THR A 32 1.52 4.80 -14.02
N GLU A 33 1.82 6.09 -13.92
CA GLU A 33 1.70 6.82 -12.66
C GLU A 33 0.26 6.87 -12.14
N SER A 34 -0.71 7.17 -13.01
CA SER A 34 -2.13 7.18 -12.65
C SER A 34 -2.61 5.80 -12.18
N ALA A 35 -2.13 4.73 -12.80
CA ALA A 35 -2.45 3.36 -12.40
C ALA A 35 -1.88 3.02 -11.02
N ARG A 36 -0.66 3.46 -10.71
CA ARG A 36 -0.05 3.28 -9.38
C ARG A 36 -0.82 4.02 -8.29
N ILE A 37 -1.19 5.27 -8.56
CA ILE A 37 -2.02 6.10 -7.65
C ILE A 37 -3.34 5.41 -7.35
N ASN A 38 -4.05 4.96 -8.39
CA ASN A 38 -5.36 4.32 -8.25
C ASN A 38 -5.26 2.98 -7.51
N THR A 39 -4.24 2.18 -7.81
CA THR A 39 -3.97 0.91 -7.10
C THR A 39 -3.69 1.17 -5.62
N THR A 40 -2.87 2.17 -5.31
CA THR A 40 -2.55 2.56 -3.93
C THR A 40 -3.82 3.02 -3.19
N LYS A 41 -4.69 3.82 -3.81
CA LYS A 41 -5.98 4.21 -3.23
C LYS A 41 -6.92 3.01 -3.03
N ALA A 42 -6.93 2.05 -3.95
CA ALA A 42 -7.72 0.83 -3.83
C ALA A 42 -7.23 -0.03 -2.65
N ASN A 43 -5.92 -0.26 -2.55
CA ASN A 43 -5.28 -0.97 -1.45
C ASN A 43 -5.54 -0.31 -0.10
N TYR A 44 -5.46 1.02 -0.03
CA TYR A 44 -5.80 1.78 1.17
C TYR A 44 -7.24 1.52 1.64
N ASN A 45 -8.21 1.54 0.72
CA ASN A 45 -9.60 1.25 1.06
C ASN A 45 -9.82 -0.23 1.41
N LEU A 46 -9.08 -1.15 0.77
CA LEU A 46 -9.09 -2.57 1.13
C LEU A 46 -8.63 -2.77 2.56
N ILE A 47 -7.49 -2.18 2.96
CA ILE A 47 -6.96 -2.26 4.32
C ILE A 47 -8.01 -1.81 5.33
N TYR A 48 -8.61 -0.63 5.11
CA TYR A 48 -9.65 -0.10 5.99
C TYR A 48 -10.84 -1.05 6.12
N LYS A 49 -11.40 -1.52 5.00
CA LYS A 49 -12.57 -2.41 5.00
C LYS A 49 -12.27 -3.75 5.67
N THR A 50 -11.12 -4.34 5.37
CA THR A 50 -10.70 -5.61 5.97
C THR A 50 -10.50 -5.46 7.47
N MET A 51 -9.90 -4.37 7.94
CA MET A 51 -9.75 -4.13 9.37
C MET A 51 -11.08 -4.00 10.10
N VAL A 52 -12.01 -3.20 9.56
CA VAL A 52 -13.36 -3.05 10.14
C VAL A 52 -14.08 -4.40 10.15
N PHE A 53 -14.00 -5.17 9.06
CA PHE A 53 -14.60 -6.50 8.98
C PHE A 53 -14.03 -7.48 10.01
N GLU A 54 -12.70 -7.56 10.12
CA GLU A 54 -12.03 -8.45 11.07
C GLU A 54 -12.39 -8.08 12.51
N ILE A 55 -12.46 -6.80 12.84
CA ILE A 55 -12.85 -6.36 14.18
C ILE A 55 -14.32 -6.69 14.46
N ASN A 56 -15.22 -6.43 13.52
CA ASN A 56 -16.65 -6.71 13.71
C ASN A 56 -16.91 -8.21 13.89
N LYS A 57 -16.06 -9.09 13.35
CA LYS A 57 -16.14 -10.54 13.65
C LYS A 57 -15.99 -10.82 15.14
N CYS A 58 -15.25 -10.02 15.89
CA CYS A 58 -15.10 -10.18 17.34
C CYS A 58 -16.36 -9.84 18.13
N GLU A 59 -17.26 -9.02 17.57
CA GLU A 59 -18.55 -8.76 18.19
C GLU A 59 -19.48 -9.99 18.08
N ILE A 60 -19.29 -10.80 17.04
CA ILE A 60 -20.07 -12.02 16.79
C ILE A 60 -19.47 -13.21 17.55
N ASP A 61 -18.15 -13.38 17.48
CA ASP A 61 -17.40 -14.42 18.19
C ASP A 61 -16.16 -13.84 18.87
N SER A 62 -16.30 -13.58 20.18
CA SER A 62 -15.23 -13.05 21.04
C SER A 62 -14.01 -13.97 21.19
N SER A 63 -14.13 -15.26 20.83
CA SER A 63 -13.02 -16.22 20.82
C SER A 63 -12.44 -16.42 19.42
N GLY A 64 -12.94 -15.68 18.43
CA GLY A 64 -12.55 -15.79 17.04
C GLY A 64 -11.10 -15.40 16.77
N GLY A 65 -10.53 -16.08 15.77
CA GLY A 65 -9.26 -15.72 15.17
C GLY A 65 -9.39 -14.61 14.13
N LEU A 66 -8.38 -13.76 14.08
CA LEU A 66 -8.28 -12.61 13.19
C LEU A 66 -7.06 -12.73 12.28
N LEU A 67 -7.17 -12.14 11.09
CA LEU A 67 -6.07 -12.04 10.13
C LEU A 67 -5.46 -13.42 9.84
N SER A 68 -6.29 -14.37 9.42
CA SER A 68 -5.85 -15.73 9.11
C SER A 68 -4.93 -15.76 7.90
N LEU A 69 -3.77 -16.37 8.05
CA LEU A 69 -2.73 -16.47 7.04
C LEU A 69 -2.18 -17.89 7.02
N ASN A 70 -2.35 -18.59 5.89
CA ASN A 70 -1.98 -20.00 5.72
C ASN A 70 -2.57 -20.93 6.78
N GLY A 71 -3.80 -20.67 7.21
CA GLY A 71 -4.50 -21.47 8.24
C GLY A 71 -4.15 -21.13 9.68
N ASN A 72 -3.24 -20.17 9.91
CA ASN A 72 -2.88 -19.68 11.25
C ASN A 72 -3.45 -18.27 11.48
N ASN A 73 -4.07 -18.05 12.64
CA ASN A 73 -4.53 -16.72 13.03
C ASN A 73 -3.35 -15.92 13.59
N LEU A 74 -3.08 -14.75 13.01
CA LEU A 74 -2.04 -13.85 13.51
C LEU A 74 -2.43 -13.16 14.82
N LEU A 75 -3.74 -12.99 15.05
CA LEU A 75 -4.31 -12.40 16.24
C LEU A 75 -5.58 -13.15 16.65
N ASN A 76 -5.97 -12.99 17.89
CA ASN A 76 -7.32 -13.34 18.35
C ASN A 76 -8.07 -12.07 18.77
N CYS A 77 -9.38 -12.16 18.89
CA CYS A 77 -10.20 -11.05 19.37
C CYS A 77 -9.76 -10.51 20.74
N SER A 78 -9.29 -11.39 21.62
CA SER A 78 -8.72 -11.03 22.93
C SER A 78 -7.37 -10.30 22.86
N ASP A 79 -6.70 -10.28 21.70
CA ASP A 79 -5.50 -9.45 21.48
C ASP A 79 -5.87 -7.99 21.16
N ILE A 80 -7.07 -7.76 20.61
CA ILE A 80 -7.61 -6.45 20.28
C ILE A 80 -8.42 -5.88 21.45
N ILE A 81 -9.50 -6.58 21.83
CA ILE A 81 -10.46 -6.16 22.86
C ILE A 81 -9.92 -6.51 24.23
N THR A 82 -8.94 -5.74 24.69
CA THR A 82 -8.20 -6.04 25.93
C THR A 82 -7.76 -4.78 26.61
N SER A 83 -7.75 -4.74 27.94
CA SER A 83 -7.20 -3.61 28.70
C SER A 83 -5.66 -3.59 28.73
N LYS A 84 -5.00 -4.58 28.14
CA LYS A 84 -3.54 -4.68 28.09
C LYS A 84 -2.96 -3.94 26.89
N ASN A 85 -1.75 -3.39 27.06
CA ASN A 85 -1.07 -2.72 25.97
C ASN A 85 -0.45 -3.73 24.98
N ASN A 86 -1.21 -4.05 23.94
CA ASN A 86 -0.82 -5.01 22.90
C ASN A 86 -0.47 -4.34 21.55
N TYR A 87 -0.26 -3.02 21.54
CA TYR A 87 -0.10 -2.22 20.31
C TYR A 87 0.93 -2.78 19.33
N GLY A 88 2.09 -3.23 19.84
CA GLY A 88 3.18 -3.76 19.02
C GLY A 88 2.80 -5.08 18.32
N LYS A 89 2.15 -6.00 19.06
CA LYS A 89 1.68 -7.28 18.51
C LYS A 89 0.66 -7.04 17.40
N VAL A 90 -0.35 -6.20 17.67
CA VAL A 90 -1.43 -5.92 16.72
C VAL A 90 -0.91 -5.21 15.48
N THR A 91 -0.12 -4.15 15.66
CA THR A 91 0.46 -3.37 14.56
C THR A 91 1.35 -4.24 13.67
N SER A 92 2.19 -5.09 14.26
CA SER A 92 3.07 -6.00 13.52
C SER A 92 2.29 -7.09 12.77
N ALA A 93 1.29 -7.69 13.42
CA ALA A 93 0.43 -8.70 12.81
C ALA A 93 -0.37 -8.14 11.63
N MET A 94 -0.93 -6.94 11.76
CA MET A 94 -1.62 -6.25 10.67
C MET A 94 -0.68 -6.00 9.49
N SER A 95 0.51 -5.44 9.75
CA SER A 95 1.48 -5.22 8.68
C SER A 95 1.90 -6.53 8.02
N THR A 96 2.09 -7.60 8.79
CA THR A 96 2.43 -8.93 8.25
C THR A 96 1.33 -9.48 7.36
N TYR A 97 0.08 -9.37 7.81
CA TYR A 97 -1.08 -9.81 7.05
C TYR A 97 -1.18 -9.06 5.72
N PHE A 98 -1.16 -7.73 5.75
CA PHE A 98 -1.31 -6.92 4.54
C PHE A 98 -0.11 -7.04 3.59
N ARG A 99 1.11 -7.24 4.10
CA ARG A 99 2.29 -7.58 3.27
C ARG A 99 2.08 -8.86 2.45
N SER A 100 1.28 -9.80 2.94
CA SER A 100 1.00 -11.06 2.23
C SER A 100 -0.05 -10.92 1.13
N ILE A 101 -1.05 -10.06 1.32
CA ILE A 101 -2.19 -9.92 0.39
C ILE A 101 -2.10 -8.71 -0.54
N ILE A 102 -1.26 -7.72 -0.23
CA ILE A 102 -1.11 -6.49 -1.01
C ILE A 102 0.34 -6.33 -1.47
N LYS A 103 0.52 -5.90 -2.72
CA LYS A 103 1.82 -5.50 -3.29
C LYS A 103 1.93 -3.98 -3.40
N ASN A 104 3.14 -3.46 -3.19
CA ASN A 104 3.43 -2.05 -3.41
C ASN A 104 3.38 -1.76 -4.93
N ALA A 105 2.53 -0.80 -5.32
CA ALA A 105 2.30 -0.49 -6.73
C ALA A 105 3.49 0.24 -7.39
N TYR A 106 4.34 0.90 -6.61
CA TYR A 106 5.48 1.67 -7.10
C TYR A 106 6.74 0.83 -7.20
N ASN A 107 7.04 0.05 -6.16
CA ASN A 107 8.24 -0.77 -6.11
C ASN A 107 8.00 -2.08 -5.35
N SER A 108 8.05 -3.20 -6.06
CA SER A 108 7.83 -4.54 -5.49
C SER A 108 8.90 -4.99 -4.50
N SER A 109 10.08 -4.36 -4.49
CA SER A 109 11.15 -4.63 -3.52
C SER A 109 10.92 -3.90 -2.19
N ILE A 110 9.97 -2.96 -2.15
CA ILE A 110 9.61 -2.21 -0.96
C ILE A 110 8.35 -2.83 -0.37
N PRO A 111 8.29 -3.05 0.97
CA PRO A 111 7.09 -3.57 1.59
C PRO A 111 5.85 -2.73 1.26
N SER A 112 4.70 -3.38 1.08
CA SER A 112 3.43 -2.68 0.86
C SER A 112 2.93 -1.96 2.11
N THR A 113 3.27 -2.48 3.29
CA THR A 113 2.87 -1.86 4.56
C THR A 113 4.03 -1.67 5.52
N PHE A 114 3.89 -0.66 6.36
CA PHE A 114 4.82 -0.34 7.44
C PHE A 114 4.11 -0.45 8.81
N PRO A 115 4.67 -1.18 9.78
CA PRO A 115 4.08 -1.32 11.12
C PRO A 115 4.41 -0.07 11.95
N GLY A 116 3.53 0.92 11.94
CA GLY A 116 3.73 2.16 12.68
C GLY A 116 2.95 3.33 12.10
N ARG A 117 2.86 4.40 12.88
CA ARG A 117 2.20 5.64 12.42
C ARG A 117 3.06 6.33 11.37
N TYR A 118 2.39 6.93 10.39
CA TYR A 118 3.03 7.91 9.52
C TYR A 118 3.55 9.10 10.33
N GLN A 119 4.74 9.61 9.98
CA GLN A 119 5.35 10.77 10.62
C GLN A 119 6.00 11.68 9.57
N GLY A 120 5.70 12.98 9.60
CA GLY A 120 6.35 13.95 8.72
C GLY A 120 5.64 14.11 7.38
N ASN A 121 6.36 13.89 6.27
CA ASN A 121 5.91 14.12 4.90
C ASN A 121 6.04 12.84 4.06
N CYS A 122 5.17 12.70 3.07
CA CYS A 122 5.32 11.67 2.05
C CYS A 122 6.49 12.00 1.14
N VAL A 123 7.18 10.95 0.68
CA VAL A 123 8.34 11.03 -0.20
C VAL A 123 8.18 10.08 -1.39
N ALA A 124 8.93 10.31 -2.46
CA ALA A 124 8.91 9.44 -3.64
C ALA A 124 9.30 8.00 -3.31
N SER A 125 8.75 7.02 -4.04
CA SER A 125 9.14 5.61 -3.86
C SER A 125 10.61 5.38 -4.20
N GLY A 126 11.31 4.61 -3.36
CA GLY A 126 12.74 4.33 -3.46
C GLY A 126 13.66 5.48 -3.02
N SER A 127 13.13 6.51 -2.34
CA SER A 127 13.94 7.65 -1.86
C SER A 127 14.53 7.44 -0.46
N GLN A 128 13.97 6.52 0.35
CA GLN A 128 14.48 6.26 1.68
C GLN A 128 15.72 5.34 1.65
N PRO A 129 16.59 5.41 2.69
CA PRO A 129 17.70 4.50 2.81
C PRO A 129 17.25 3.04 2.91
N LYS A 130 18.04 2.15 2.30
CA LYS A 130 17.83 0.69 2.41
C LYS A 130 17.88 0.29 3.90
N GLY A 131 16.77 -0.25 4.41
CA GLY A 131 16.59 -0.60 5.83
C GLY A 131 15.44 0.12 6.53
N TYR A 132 14.88 1.17 5.90
CA TYR A 132 13.72 1.91 6.43
C TYR A 132 12.37 1.33 5.97
N ASP A 133 12.36 0.19 5.26
CA ASP A 133 11.14 -0.47 4.78
C ASP A 133 10.17 0.47 4.01
N GLY A 134 10.71 1.49 3.33
CA GLY A 134 9.93 2.48 2.60
C GLY A 134 9.11 3.42 3.49
N LEU A 135 9.59 3.74 4.70
CA LEU A 135 8.93 4.68 5.62
C LEU A 135 8.48 5.97 4.91
N ASN A 136 7.17 6.24 4.94
CA ASN A 136 6.53 7.39 4.30
C ASN A 136 6.68 7.49 2.77
N GLU A 137 7.11 6.42 2.10
CA GLU A 137 7.22 6.41 0.64
C GLU A 137 5.88 6.21 -0.06
N GLN A 138 5.78 6.69 -1.28
CA GLN A 138 4.65 6.39 -2.16
C GLN A 138 4.41 4.87 -2.28
N GLY A 139 3.14 4.48 -2.16
CA GLY A 139 2.73 3.08 -2.22
C GLY A 139 2.86 2.31 -0.91
N VAL A 140 3.45 2.90 0.14
CA VAL A 140 3.54 2.29 1.46
C VAL A 140 2.36 2.71 2.33
N HIS A 141 1.69 1.71 2.89
CA HIS A 141 0.56 1.87 3.79
C HIS A 141 1.02 1.71 5.25
N HIS A 142 0.97 2.79 6.01
CA HIS A 142 1.22 2.77 7.45
C HIS A 142 -0.01 2.25 8.17
N VAL A 143 0.15 1.19 8.94
CA VAL A 143 -0.91 0.62 9.75
C VAL A 143 -0.45 0.56 11.19
N ALA A 144 -1.29 1.02 12.11
CA ALA A 144 -0.97 1.00 13.53
C ALA A 144 -2.22 0.89 14.40
N MET A 145 -2.08 0.30 15.57
CA MET A 145 -3.04 0.39 16.66
C MET A 145 -2.47 1.28 17.76
N GLY A 146 -3.32 2.07 18.39
CA GLY A 146 -3.02 2.84 19.59
C GLY A 146 -4.24 2.97 20.49
N TRP A 147 -4.07 3.75 21.55
CA TRP A 147 -5.10 4.00 22.56
C TRP A 147 -5.30 5.50 22.71
N VAL A 148 -6.54 5.95 22.61
CA VAL A 148 -6.92 7.35 22.87
C VAL A 148 -7.97 7.35 23.98
N GLY A 149 -7.52 7.64 25.20
CA GLY A 149 -8.35 7.47 26.39
C GLY A 149 -8.70 5.99 26.61
N LYS A 150 -10.00 5.66 26.63
CA LYS A 150 -10.52 4.29 26.75
C LYS A 150 -10.89 3.65 25.40
N LYS A 151 -10.58 4.31 24.29
CA LYS A 151 -10.88 3.81 22.96
C LYS A 151 -9.65 3.17 22.34
N ILE A 152 -9.87 2.02 21.70
CA ILE A 152 -8.86 1.44 20.80
C ILE A 152 -8.96 2.18 19.49
N THR A 153 -7.85 2.70 19.00
CA THR A 153 -7.80 3.51 17.80
C THR A 153 -6.86 2.88 16.80
N PHE A 154 -7.41 2.51 15.65
CA PHE A 154 -6.66 2.04 14.51
C PHE A 154 -6.39 3.18 13.54
N TYR A 155 -5.18 3.19 13.04
CA TYR A 155 -4.66 4.22 12.16
C TYR A 155 -4.21 3.58 10.87
N ILE A 156 -4.70 4.13 9.77
CA ILE A 156 -4.28 3.74 8.42
C ILE A 156 -3.91 5.02 7.69
N ASP A 157 -2.63 5.18 7.41
CA ASP A 157 -2.10 6.30 6.65
C ASP A 157 -1.47 5.78 5.35
N THR A 158 -1.59 6.51 4.26
CA THR A 158 -1.03 6.08 2.97
C THR A 158 -0.47 7.25 2.20
N CYS A 159 0.78 7.11 1.76
CA CYS A 159 1.42 8.05 0.87
C CYS A 159 1.07 7.68 -0.58
N VAL A 160 0.27 8.54 -1.21
CA VAL A 160 -0.12 8.41 -2.61
C VAL A 160 0.74 9.33 -3.48
N GLU A 161 0.93 10.56 -3.03
CA GLU A 161 1.71 11.57 -3.73
C GLU A 161 3.14 11.64 -3.16
N SER A 162 4.10 12.03 -4.01
CA SER A 162 5.53 12.09 -3.68
C SER A 162 5.91 13.26 -2.78
N SER A 163 5.02 14.24 -2.62
CA SER A 163 5.17 15.38 -1.74
C SER A 163 3.81 15.72 -1.13
N GLY A 164 3.76 15.89 0.19
CA GLY A 164 2.53 16.22 0.90
C GLY A 164 2.28 15.35 2.12
N LYS A 165 1.03 15.37 2.59
CA LYS A 165 0.58 14.59 3.74
C LYS A 165 -0.04 13.27 3.30
N ALA A 166 0.12 12.24 4.13
CA ALA A 166 -0.55 10.97 3.90
C ALA A 166 -2.08 11.13 3.97
N MET A 167 -2.79 10.33 3.18
CA MET A 167 -4.22 10.15 3.38
C MET A 167 -4.43 9.29 4.62
N SER A 168 -5.22 9.77 5.58
CA SER A 168 -5.40 9.11 6.87
C SER A 168 -6.86 8.75 7.12
N LYS A 169 -7.08 7.53 7.62
CA LYS A 169 -8.35 7.08 8.20
C LYS A 169 -8.10 6.54 9.59
N ILE A 170 -9.06 6.80 10.45
CA ILE A 170 -9.07 6.32 11.82
C ILE A 170 -10.31 5.47 12.02
N PHE A 171 -10.15 4.35 12.72
CA PHE A 171 -11.26 3.52 13.16
C PHE A 171 -11.16 3.32 14.67
N GLU A 172 -12.22 3.66 15.39
CA GLU A 172 -12.25 3.61 16.85
C GLU A 172 -13.22 2.53 17.33
N ILE A 173 -12.83 1.82 18.37
CA ILE A 173 -13.68 0.87 19.09
C ILE A 173 -13.81 1.38 20.53
N ASN A 174 -15.04 1.39 21.04
CA ASN A 174 -15.29 1.62 22.46
C ASN A 174 -15.17 0.28 23.19
N LEU A 175 -14.35 0.25 24.24
CA LEU A 175 -14.28 -0.86 25.20
C LEU A 175 -15.35 -0.76 26.27
#